data_AF-A0AA39RSA4-F1
#
_entry.id   AF-A0AA39RSA4-F1
#
_cell.length_a   1.000
_cell.length_b   1.000
_cell.length_c   1.000
_cell.angle_alpha   90.00
_cell.angle_beta   90.00
_cell.angle_gamma   90.00
#
_symmetry.space_group_name_H-M   'P 1'
#
loop_
_entity.id
_entity.type
_entity.pdbx_description
1 polymer ?
#
loop_
_entity_poly.entity_id
_entity_poly.type
_entity_poly.pdbx_seq_one_letter_code
_entity_poly.pdbx_strand_id
1 'polypeptide(L)'
;MPSYLDTFIDCEGWMKFNESSDVTTLHYVEFWNSGPRSSTSGRVKWLGYHVLNNPKDVQNFTVEKFINGSEWLPKFDIPYSSGLVST
;
A
#
# COMPACT_ATOMS: atom_id res chain seq x y z
N MET A 1 0.66 3.03 0.84
CA MET A 1 1.77 3.57 0.00
C MET A 1 1.67 5.08 0.01
N PRO A 2 2.76 5.82 -0.18
CA PRO A 2 3.06 7.10 0.49
C PRO A 2 1.84 7.77 1.13
N SER A 3 1.52 7.38 2.36
CA SER A 3 0.34 7.83 3.10
C SER A 3 0.71 8.15 4.53
N TYR A 4 0.02 9.13 5.12
CA TYR A 4 0.12 9.42 6.54
C TYR A 4 -0.81 8.49 7.35
N LEU A 5 -0.26 7.77 8.32
CA LEU A 5 -0.98 6.88 9.23
C LEU A 5 -0.98 7.48 10.63
N ASP A 6 -2.15 7.97 11.04
CA ASP A 6 -2.38 8.57 12.35
C ASP A 6 -2.58 7.51 13.46
N THR A 7 -2.61 7.97 14.69
CA THR A 7 -2.69 7.22 15.96
C THR A 7 -3.83 6.22 16.07
N PHE A 8 -4.88 6.36 15.25
CA PHE A 8 -6.04 5.46 15.21
C PHE A 8 -5.70 4.04 14.71
N ILE A 9 -4.66 3.90 13.88
CA ILE A 9 -4.27 2.58 13.35
C ILE A 9 -3.63 1.74 14.45
N ASP A 10 -4.12 0.51 14.63
CA ASP A 10 -3.53 -0.44 15.59
C ASP A 10 -2.07 -0.78 15.21
N CYS A 11 -1.23 -1.10 16.19
CA CYS A 11 0.14 -1.55 15.95
C CYS A 11 0.19 -2.80 15.06
N GLU A 12 -0.75 -3.74 15.26
CA GLU A 12 -0.85 -4.97 14.45
C GLU A 12 -1.21 -4.66 12.99
N GLY A 13 -1.92 -3.56 12.75
CA GLY A 13 -2.25 -2.98 11.43
C GLY A 13 -3.34 -3.73 10.66
N TRP A 14 -3.30 -5.06 10.66
CA TRP A 14 -4.21 -5.91 9.89
C TRP A 14 -4.92 -6.90 10.81
N MET A 15 -6.17 -7.23 10.49
CA MET A 15 -6.96 -8.21 11.23
C MET A 15 -7.53 -9.27 10.32
N LYS A 16 -7.67 -10.49 10.84
CA LYS A 16 -8.33 -11.56 10.08
C LYS A 16 -9.77 -11.16 9.84
N PHE A 17 -10.30 -11.51 8.67
CA PHE A 17 -11.72 -11.35 8.41
C PHE A 17 -12.54 -12.35 9.24
N ASN A 18 -12.05 -13.59 9.35
CA ASN A 18 -12.60 -14.66 10.17
C ASN A 18 -11.54 -15.75 10.42
N GLU A 19 -11.90 -16.79 11.18
CA GLU A 19 -10.97 -17.89 11.50
C GLU A 19 -10.49 -18.69 10.27
N SER A 20 -11.28 -18.71 9.19
CA SER A 20 -10.93 -19.38 7.93
C SER A 20 -10.06 -18.53 6.98
N SER A 21 -9.67 -17.32 7.38
CA SER A 21 -8.87 -16.43 6.53
C SER A 21 -7.46 -17.00 6.32
N ASP A 22 -7.09 -17.23 5.06
CA ASP A 22 -5.75 -17.65 4.70
C ASP A 22 -4.79 -16.45 4.68
N VAL A 23 -4.12 -16.27 5.82
CA VAL A 23 -3.12 -15.21 6.01
C VAL A 23 -1.81 -15.49 5.28
N THR A 24 -1.68 -16.66 4.65
CA THR A 24 -0.48 -17.05 3.92
C THR A 24 -0.53 -16.72 2.43
N THR A 25 -1.73 -16.63 1.86
CA THR A 25 -1.94 -16.36 0.43
C THR A 25 -2.32 -14.91 0.12
N LEU A 26 -2.76 -14.14 1.11
CA LEU A 26 -3.06 -12.72 0.90
C LEU A 26 -1.80 -11.94 0.53
N HIS A 27 -1.97 -10.74 -0.04
CA HIS A 27 -0.85 -9.87 -0.40
C HIS A 27 -1.11 -8.45 0.12
N TYR A 28 -0.71 -8.20 1.36
CA TYR A 28 -0.80 -6.90 2.01
C TYR A 28 0.57 -6.27 2.09
N VAL A 29 0.67 -5.02 1.61
CA VAL A 29 1.95 -4.34 1.47
C VAL A 29 1.92 -2.94 2.07
N GLU A 30 2.95 -2.59 2.82
CA GLU A 30 3.22 -1.22 3.27
C GLU A 30 4.51 -0.72 2.64
N PHE A 31 4.48 0.50 2.11
CA PHE A 31 5.61 1.15 1.44
C PHE A 31 5.59 2.64 1.75
N TRP A 32 6.69 3.13 2.34
CA TRP A 32 6.96 4.55 2.63
C TRP A 32 5.77 5.33 3.23
N ASN A 33 5.06 4.71 4.18
CA ASN A 33 4.07 5.42 4.97
C ASN A 33 4.77 6.31 6.02
N SER A 34 4.13 7.42 6.40
CA SER A 34 4.61 8.37 7.42
C SER A 34 3.62 8.52 8.56
N GLY A 35 4.01 9.18 9.65
CA GLY A 35 3.13 9.46 10.79
C GLY A 35 3.29 8.52 11.99
N PRO A 36 2.58 8.78 13.10
CA PRO A 36 2.78 8.09 14.38
C PRO A 36 2.59 6.57 14.33
N ARG A 37 1.77 6.06 13.41
CA ARG A 37 1.48 4.61 13.27
C ARG A 37 2.05 4.00 12.00
N SER A 38 2.98 4.67 11.33
CA SER A 38 3.66 4.10 10.16
C SER A 38 4.73 3.07 10.49
N SER A 39 5.20 3.00 11.74
CA SER A 39 6.13 1.96 12.16
C SER A 39 5.52 0.57 11.95
N THR A 40 6.24 -0.29 11.23
CA THR A 40 5.82 -1.65 10.92
C THR A 40 6.35 -2.69 11.92
N SER A 41 7.10 -2.26 12.95
CA SER A 41 7.72 -3.19 13.92
C SER A 41 6.70 -4.04 14.68
N GLY A 42 5.52 -3.48 14.97
CA GLY A 42 4.42 -4.13 15.68
C GLY A 42 3.43 -4.89 14.79
N ARG A 43 3.67 -4.95 13.48
CA ARG A 43 2.73 -5.56 12.54
C ARG A 43 2.67 -7.07 12.68
N VAL A 44 1.52 -7.62 12.29
CA VAL A 44 1.30 -9.07 12.15
C VAL A 44 2.44 -9.75 11.39
N LYS A 45 2.74 -11.00 11.75
CA LYS A 45 3.82 -11.81 11.13
C LYS A 45 3.31 -12.75 10.05
N TRP A 46 2.23 -12.39 9.39
CA TRP A 46 1.60 -13.21 8.37
C TRP A 46 2.51 -13.36 7.15
N LEU A 47 2.52 -14.55 6.54
CA LEU A 47 3.36 -14.80 5.36
C LEU A 47 2.96 -13.92 4.17
N GLY A 48 1.67 -13.57 4.06
CA GLY A 48 1.16 -12.68 3.03
C GLY A 48 1.35 -11.17 3.31
N TYR A 49 1.92 -10.80 4.45
CA TYR A 49 2.19 -9.39 4.78
C TYR A 49 3.65 -9.05 4.48
N HIS A 50 3.87 -7.93 3.77
CA HIS A 50 5.18 -7.48 3.35
C HIS A 50 5.41 -6.00 3.63
N VAL A 51 6.59 -5.68 4.14
CA VAL A 51 7.10 -4.30 4.18
C VAL A 51 8.04 -4.14 3.00
N LEU A 52 7.65 -3.28 2.05
CA LEU A 52 8.44 -3.02 0.85
C LEU A 52 9.24 -1.73 1.04
N ASN A 53 10.50 -1.76 0.61
CA ASN A 53 11.42 -0.61 0.70
C ASN A 53 11.98 -0.18 -0.66
N ASN A 54 11.86 -1.03 -1.67
CA ASN A 54 12.33 -0.74 -3.02
C ASN A 54 11.18 -0.19 -3.87
N PRO A 55 11.30 1.02 -4.44
CA PRO A 55 10.29 1.58 -5.33
C PRO A 55 9.92 0.67 -6.50
N LYS A 56 10.83 -0.19 -6.96
CA LYS A 56 10.57 -1.14 -8.05
C LYS A 56 9.48 -2.16 -7.70
N ASP A 57 9.39 -2.57 -6.44
CA ASP A 57 8.45 -3.60 -5.99
C ASP A 57 7.00 -3.08 -5.94
N VAL A 58 6.82 -1.77 -5.93
CA VAL A 58 5.50 -1.13 -5.87
C VAL A 58 5.10 -0.43 -7.18
N GLN A 59 5.93 -0.51 -8.23
CA GLN A 59 5.59 0.08 -9.53
C GLN A 59 4.27 -0.46 -10.08
N ASN A 60 3.98 -1.74 -9.87
CA ASN A 60 2.74 -2.37 -10.33
C ASN A 60 1.48 -1.81 -9.66
N PHE A 61 1.61 -1.06 -8.57
CA PHE A 61 0.49 -0.41 -7.86
C PHE A 61 0.34 1.07 -8.21
N THR A 62 1.13 1.62 -9.15
CA THR A 62 0.95 3.00 -9.63
C THR A 62 -0.20 3.10 -10.62
N VAL A 63 -0.68 4.32 -10.86
CA VAL A 63 -1.78 4.59 -11.81
C VAL A 63 -1.44 4.11 -13.23
N GLU A 64 -0.21 4.32 -13.67
CA GLU A 64 0.24 3.90 -15.00
C GLU A 64 0.20 2.37 -15.16
N LYS A 65 0.69 1.63 -14.17
CA LYS A 65 0.87 0.17 -14.31
C LYS A 65 -0.36 -0.63 -13.89
N PHE A 66 -1.12 -0.16 -12.91
CA PHE A 66 -2.24 -0.92 -12.36
C PHE A 66 -3.51 -0.78 -13.20
N ILE A 67 -3.77 0.42 -13.75
CA ILE A 67 -5.01 0.75 -14.44
C ILE A 67 -4.81 1.38 -15.81
N ASN A 68 -3.58 1.37 -16.34
CA ASN A 68 -3.22 2.05 -17.60
C ASN A 68 -3.72 3.50 -17.64
N GLY A 69 -3.63 4.22 -16.52
CA GLY A 69 -4.31 5.50 -16.34
C GLY A 69 -3.99 6.55 -17.42
N SER A 70 -2.76 6.53 -17.95
CA SER A 70 -2.32 7.41 -19.02
C SER A 70 -3.11 7.26 -20.33
N GLU A 71 -3.80 6.15 -20.56
CA GLU A 71 -4.59 5.91 -21.77
C GLU A 71 -5.98 6.57 -21.74
N TRP A 72 -6.51 6.84 -20.55
CA TRP A 72 -7.91 7.25 -20.39
C TRP A 72 -8.14 8.43 -19.46
N LEU A 73 -7.37 8.59 -18.38
CA LEU A 73 -7.54 9.71 -17.44
C LEU A 73 -7.38 11.10 -18.08
N PRO A 74 -6.43 11.34 -19.00
CA PRO A 74 -6.30 12.66 -19.64
C PRO A 74 -7.56 13.13 -20.38
N LYS A 75 -8.45 12.22 -20.78
CA LYS A 75 -9.70 12.56 -21.50
C LYS A 75 -10.72 13.25 -20.60
N PHE A 76 -10.57 13.13 -19.28
CA PHE A 76 -11.50 13.66 -18.30
C PHE A 76 -11.02 14.97 -17.64
N ASP A 77 -9.82 15.45 -18.01
CA ASP A 77 -9.21 16.65 -17.42
C ASP A 77 -9.09 16.58 -15.88
N ILE A 78 -8.83 15.37 -15.36
CA ILE A 78 -8.66 15.12 -13.92
C ILE A 78 -7.16 15.09 -13.60
N PRO A 79 -6.68 15.87 -12.60
CA PRO A 79 -5.30 15.79 -12.14
C PRO A 79 -4.97 14.41 -11.56
N TYR A 80 -3.85 13.83 -11.98
CA TYR A 80 -3.34 12.57 -11.43
C TYR A 80 -1.82 12.49 -11.51
N SER A 81 -1.24 11.65 -10.65
CA SER A 81 0.16 11.24 -10.74
C SER A 81 0.23 9.85 -11.38
N SER A 82 0.93 9.71 -12.51
CA SER A 82 1.04 8.42 -13.21
C SER A 82 1.86 7.39 -12.43
N GLY A 83 2.92 7.84 -11.74
CA GLY A 83 3.89 7.01 -11.03
C GLY A 83 4.03 7.36 -9.55
N LEU A 84 5.08 6.80 -8.93
CA LEU A 84 5.49 7.21 -7.58
C LEU A 84 6.04 8.63 -7.64
N VAL A 85 5.51 9.49 -6.77
CA VAL A 85 5.98 10.85 -6.58
C VAL A 85 6.82 10.86 -5.31
N SER A 86 8.11 11.17 -5.44
CA SER A 86 8.93 11.51 -4.29
C SER A 86 8.58 12.93 -3.86
N THR A 87 7.96 13.07 -2.70
CA THR A 87 7.73 14.36 -2.03
C THR A 87 8.95 14.78 -1.23
#